data_AF-A0A4R3MB70-F1
#
_entry.id   AF-A0A4R3MB70-F1
#
_cell.length_a   1.000
_cell.length_b   1.000
_cell.length_c   1.000
_cell.angle_alpha   90.00
_cell.angle_beta   90.00
_cell.angle_gamma   90.00
#
_symmetry.space_group_name_H-M   'P 1'
#
loop_
_entity.id
_entity.type
_entity.pdbx_description
1 polymer ?
#
loop_
_entity_poly.entity_id
_entity_poly.type
_entity_poly.pdbx_seq_one_letter_code
_entity_poly.pdbx_strand_id
1 'polypeptide(L)'
;MIGLRFVITAFGLWLIAPQAATATTTVATCKLGGCQCSLSPLAAEDISFVWGFETPAIAPTDLSSATLVVDLDHDAVYWTDASRQSIDRAYQGDGNCPIELFADDAVIPRDGTWRWQVTGTSIGGCPPMLAAALGTNLPDSHMVRVDWGGRFDPALLATSPEMSVYRWRDTGGNSAASEPLGGRDCDAGTCSSVWVRLWMTLITPETIRGHMVLKTRADPPDPAGANVLAAIGIGACDVVVGYRIDHIAD
;
A
#
# COMPACT_ATOMS: atom_id res chain seq x y z
N MET A 1 37.13 -27.80 59.44
CA MET A 1 37.79 -26.81 58.56
C MET A 1 38.06 -27.48 57.22
N ILE A 2 37.28 -27.15 56.18
CA ILE A 2 37.59 -27.18 54.73
C ILE A 2 36.34 -26.57 54.08
N GLY A 3 36.50 -25.38 53.51
CA GLY A 3 35.41 -24.54 53.02
C GLY A 3 35.00 -24.86 51.59
N LEU A 4 33.70 -25.06 51.38
CA LEU A 4 33.10 -25.25 50.06
C LEU A 4 32.73 -23.87 49.50
N ARG A 5 33.51 -23.38 48.52
CA ARG A 5 33.21 -22.15 47.78
C ARG A 5 32.16 -22.46 46.71
N PHE A 6 30.92 -22.02 46.91
CA PHE A 6 29.90 -21.98 45.87
C PHE A 6 30.25 -20.86 44.87
N VAL A 7 30.57 -21.25 43.63
CA VAL A 7 30.67 -20.34 42.50
C VAL A 7 29.26 -20.14 41.95
N ILE A 8 28.69 -18.95 42.20
CA ILE A 8 27.41 -18.53 41.63
C ILE A 8 27.66 -18.14 40.17
N THR A 9 27.29 -19.01 39.23
CA THR A 9 27.32 -18.69 37.80
C THR A 9 26.11 -17.83 37.48
N ALA A 10 26.31 -16.53 37.34
CA ALA A 10 25.29 -15.59 36.87
C ALA A 10 24.99 -15.85 35.39
N PHE A 11 23.89 -16.55 35.10
CA PHE A 11 23.32 -16.65 33.75
C PHE A 11 22.77 -15.26 33.38
N GLY A 12 23.50 -14.56 32.51
CA GLY A 12 23.06 -13.28 31.95
C GLY A 12 21.82 -13.47 31.08
N LEU A 13 20.67 -13.08 31.62
CA LEU A 13 19.41 -12.94 30.90
C LEU A 13 19.58 -11.80 29.88
N TRP A 14 19.90 -12.14 28.63
CA TRP A 14 19.80 -11.20 27.52
C TRP A 14 18.32 -10.90 27.28
N LEU A 15 17.86 -9.75 27.80
CA LEU A 15 16.60 -9.15 27.42
C LEU A 15 16.71 -8.72 25.94
N ILE A 16 16.16 -9.54 25.05
CA ILE A 16 15.85 -9.11 23.68
C ILE A 16 14.71 -8.11 23.83
N ALA A 17 15.04 -6.82 23.90
CA ALA A 17 14.03 -5.78 23.87
C ALA A 17 13.32 -5.85 22.50
N PRO A 18 11.97 -5.94 22.46
CA PRO A 18 11.25 -5.79 21.22
C PRO A 18 11.54 -4.39 20.67
N GLN A 19 12.05 -4.32 19.43
CA GLN A 19 12.14 -3.05 18.72
C GLN A 19 10.71 -2.57 18.48
N ALA A 20 10.23 -1.66 19.31
CA ALA A 20 8.98 -0.95 19.07
C ALA A 20 9.15 -0.23 17.73
N ALA A 21 8.35 -0.60 16.73
CA ALA A 21 8.22 0.15 15.50
C ALA A 21 7.76 1.56 15.88
N THR A 22 8.68 2.53 15.85
CA THR A 22 8.35 3.92 16.15
C THR A 22 7.49 4.45 15.02
N ALA A 23 6.23 4.79 15.29
CA ALA A 23 5.38 5.49 14.33
C ALA A 23 5.97 6.89 14.07
N THR A 24 6.50 7.11 12.86
CA THR A 24 7.32 8.30 12.57
C THR A 24 6.78 9.20 11.47
N THR A 25 5.78 8.76 10.68
CA THR A 25 5.32 9.54 9.52
C THR A 25 3.84 9.89 9.63
N THR A 26 3.53 11.18 9.64
CA THR A 26 2.14 11.64 9.47
C THR A 26 1.75 11.54 8.01
N VAL A 27 0.65 10.84 7.72
CA VAL A 27 0.11 10.68 6.37
C VAL A 27 -1.26 11.34 6.30
N ALA A 28 -1.49 12.13 5.26
CA ALA A 28 -2.79 12.66 4.89
C ALA A 28 -3.24 12.04 3.58
N THR A 29 -4.30 11.24 3.62
CA THR A 29 -4.91 10.64 2.42
C THR A 29 -6.03 11.56 1.96
N CYS A 30 -5.88 12.18 0.80
CA CYS A 30 -6.68 13.32 0.37
C CYS A 30 -7.42 13.06 -0.94
N LYS A 31 -8.61 13.65 -1.05
CA LYS A 31 -9.46 13.73 -2.25
C LYS A 31 -10.37 14.94 -2.16
N LEU A 32 -11.05 15.33 -3.24
CA LEU A 32 -12.08 16.36 -3.24
C LEU A 32 -13.14 16.04 -2.17
N GLY A 33 -13.27 16.94 -1.21
CA GLY A 33 -14.10 16.80 -0.01
C GLY A 33 -13.33 16.59 1.29
N GLY A 34 -11.99 16.57 1.28
CA GLY A 34 -11.14 16.60 2.47
C GLY A 34 -10.11 15.46 2.55
N CYS A 35 -9.46 15.37 3.70
CA CYS A 35 -8.37 14.44 3.97
C CYS A 35 -8.63 13.59 5.23
N GLN A 36 -8.08 12.39 5.24
CA GLN A 36 -7.97 11.55 6.43
C GLN A 36 -6.51 11.53 6.88
N CYS A 37 -6.26 11.95 8.13
CA CYS A 37 -4.92 12.03 8.70
C CYS A 37 -4.65 10.88 9.67
N SER A 38 -3.54 10.19 9.51
CA SER A 38 -3.14 9.07 10.36
C SER A 38 -1.64 9.11 10.65
N LEU A 39 -1.22 8.50 11.77
CA LEU A 39 0.19 8.15 11.94
C LEU A 39 0.45 6.80 11.29
N SER A 40 1.40 6.79 10.36
CA SER A 40 1.89 5.56 9.76
C SER A 40 3.06 5.00 10.57
N PRO A 41 3.10 3.68 10.81
CA PRO A 41 4.28 3.00 11.34
C PRO A 41 5.40 2.86 10.29
N LEU A 42 5.11 3.20 9.03
CA LEU A 42 6.05 3.09 7.91
C LEU A 42 6.82 4.39 7.69
N ALA A 43 8.07 4.27 7.23
CA ALA A 43 8.82 5.41 6.71
C ALA A 43 8.20 5.91 5.39
N ALA A 44 8.41 7.16 5.02
CA ALA A 44 7.80 7.72 3.82
C ALA A 44 8.27 7.11 2.49
N GLU A 45 9.53 6.68 2.41
CA GLU A 45 10.02 5.91 1.27
C GLU A 45 9.26 4.58 1.16
N ASP A 46 9.02 3.93 2.30
CA ASP A 46 8.20 2.73 2.35
C ASP A 46 6.75 3.06 2.00
N ILE A 47 6.20 4.20 2.41
CA ILE A 47 4.83 4.60 2.07
C ILE A 47 4.68 4.82 0.57
N SER A 48 5.58 5.56 -0.07
CA SER A 48 5.51 5.79 -1.52
C SER A 48 5.70 4.49 -2.31
N PHE A 49 6.57 3.60 -1.84
CA PHE A 49 6.70 2.23 -2.35
C PHE A 49 5.46 1.36 -2.07
N VAL A 50 4.87 1.49 -0.89
CA VAL A 50 3.61 0.87 -0.41
C VAL A 50 2.42 1.58 -1.00
N TRP A 51 2.51 2.59 -1.85
CA TRP A 51 1.31 3.16 -2.46
C TRP A 51 1.46 3.24 -3.97
N GLY A 52 2.60 2.77 -4.49
CA GLY A 52 2.86 2.75 -5.92
C GLY A 52 2.92 4.16 -6.49
N PHE A 53 3.34 5.16 -5.73
CA PHE A 53 3.63 6.48 -6.27
C PHE A 53 5.13 6.59 -6.59
N GLU A 54 5.51 7.55 -7.43
CA GLU A 54 6.91 7.95 -7.47
C GLU A 54 7.30 8.45 -6.08
N THR A 55 8.47 8.04 -5.60
CA THR A 55 8.98 8.52 -4.31
C THR A 55 8.92 10.05 -4.33
N PRO A 56 8.25 10.69 -3.36
CA PRO A 56 8.14 12.13 -3.33
C PRO A 56 9.55 12.72 -3.37
N ALA A 57 9.77 13.71 -4.24
CA ALA A 57 11.06 14.35 -4.35
C ALA A 57 11.47 14.94 -3.00
N ILE A 58 12.68 14.58 -2.55
CA ILE A 58 13.38 15.02 -1.33
C ILE A 58 12.51 14.98 -0.07
N ALA A 59 12.74 13.98 0.78
CA ALA A 59 12.17 13.97 2.13
C ALA A 59 12.56 15.25 2.90
N PRO A 60 11.62 15.88 3.64
CA PRO A 60 11.88 17.08 4.39
C PRO A 60 12.89 16.81 5.51
N THR A 61 13.68 17.84 5.85
CA THR A 61 14.74 17.74 6.86
C THR A 61 14.20 17.42 8.25
N ASP A 62 12.92 17.73 8.52
CA ASP A 62 12.22 17.43 9.77
C ASP A 62 10.91 16.68 9.53
N LEU A 63 10.95 15.36 9.74
CA LEU A 63 9.79 14.48 9.60
C LEU A 63 8.73 14.70 10.69
N SER A 64 9.07 15.38 11.79
CA SER A 64 8.13 15.59 12.91
C SER A 64 7.09 16.68 12.63
N SER A 65 7.41 17.58 11.70
CA SER A 65 6.52 18.67 11.28
C SER A 65 5.94 18.47 9.88
N ALA A 66 6.56 17.62 9.06
CA ALA A 66 6.10 17.31 7.72
C ALA A 66 4.94 16.29 7.70
N THR A 67 4.06 16.46 6.72
CA THR A 67 3.00 15.50 6.39
C THR A 67 3.21 14.97 4.98
N LEU A 68 3.17 13.64 4.84
CA LEU A 68 3.14 13.01 3.54
C LEU A 68 1.70 13.03 3.02
N VAL A 69 1.46 13.75 1.93
CA VAL A 69 0.15 13.80 1.30
C VAL A 69 0.08 12.73 0.22
N VAL A 70 -0.95 11.90 0.29
CA VAL A 70 -1.38 11.09 -0.84
C VAL A 70 -2.61 11.74 -1.45
N ASP A 71 -2.45 12.25 -2.67
CA ASP A 71 -3.52 12.80 -3.48
C ASP A 71 -4.12 11.71 -4.37
N LEU A 72 -5.31 11.26 -4.01
CA LEU A 72 -6.00 10.19 -4.74
C LEU A 72 -6.64 10.68 -6.05
N ASP A 73 -6.91 11.98 -6.21
CA ASP A 73 -7.56 12.52 -7.40
C ASP A 73 -6.54 12.87 -8.50
N HIS A 74 -5.32 13.28 -8.11
CA HIS A 74 -4.25 13.64 -9.04
C HIS A 74 -3.15 12.57 -9.14
N ASP A 75 -3.33 11.42 -8.48
CA ASP A 75 -2.39 10.29 -8.48
C ASP A 75 -0.96 10.73 -8.08
N ALA A 76 -0.86 11.51 -7.01
CA ALA A 76 0.40 12.11 -6.57
C ALA A 76 0.70 11.82 -5.09
N VAL A 77 1.99 11.63 -4.78
CA VAL A 77 2.49 11.65 -3.41
C VAL A 77 3.56 12.71 -3.29
N TYR A 78 3.42 13.56 -2.29
CA TYR A 78 4.35 14.64 -2.04
C TYR A 78 4.43 14.97 -0.57
N TRP A 79 5.58 15.53 -0.19
CA TRP A 79 5.80 16.07 1.13
C TRP A 79 5.35 17.52 1.21
N THR A 80 4.80 17.89 2.36
CA THR A 80 4.50 19.29 2.66
C THR A 80 4.66 19.58 4.15
N ASP A 81 5.14 20.78 4.45
CA ASP A 81 5.18 21.33 5.82
C ASP A 81 3.89 22.08 6.17
N ALA A 82 2.91 22.07 5.25
CA ALA A 82 1.59 22.65 5.52
C ALA A 82 0.92 21.92 6.69
N SER A 83 0.24 22.68 7.55
CA SER A 83 -0.53 22.06 8.63
C SER A 83 -1.63 21.17 8.06
N ARG A 84 -1.96 20.09 8.76
CA ARG A 84 -3.06 19.18 8.38
C ARG A 84 -4.38 19.88 8.10
N GLN A 85 -4.71 20.93 8.85
CA GLN A 85 -5.91 21.76 8.64
C GLN A 85 -5.84 22.57 7.34
N SER A 86 -4.63 22.97 6.92
CA SER A 86 -4.40 23.65 5.65
C SER A 86 -4.46 22.67 4.49
N ILE A 87 -3.89 21.48 4.65
CA ILE A 87 -3.97 20.39 3.66
C ILE A 87 -5.44 20.04 3.43
N ASP A 88 -6.20 19.72 4.47
CA ASP A 88 -7.61 19.35 4.36
C ASP A 88 -8.45 20.41 3.64
N ARG A 89 -8.26 21.70 3.97
CA ARG A 89 -8.94 22.80 3.27
C ARG A 89 -8.54 22.95 1.81
N ALA A 90 -7.29 22.63 1.43
CA ALA A 90 -6.87 22.63 0.04
C ALA A 90 -7.67 21.61 -0.80
N TYR A 91 -8.12 20.53 -0.14
CA TYR A 91 -8.98 19.50 -0.71
C TYR A 91 -10.47 19.74 -0.46
N GLN A 92 -10.87 20.98 -0.12
CA GLN A 92 -12.26 21.39 0.15
C GLN A 92 -12.89 20.77 1.42
N GLY A 93 -12.07 20.26 2.34
CA GLY A 93 -12.52 19.84 3.67
C GLY A 93 -12.80 21.03 4.60
N ASP A 94 -13.29 20.74 5.80
CA ASP A 94 -13.68 21.74 6.82
C ASP A 94 -12.49 22.25 7.66
N GLY A 95 -11.29 21.74 7.39
CA GLY A 95 -10.06 21.99 8.13
C GLY A 95 -9.84 21.05 9.30
N ASN A 96 -10.67 20.01 9.47
CA ASN A 96 -10.55 19.06 10.56
C ASN A 96 -9.93 17.74 10.07
N CYS A 97 -8.62 17.60 10.28
CA CYS A 97 -7.89 16.38 9.96
C CYS A 97 -7.13 15.89 11.21
N PRO A 98 -7.87 15.39 12.23
CA PRO A 98 -7.27 14.86 13.45
C PRO A 98 -6.38 13.67 13.09
N ILE A 99 -5.27 13.50 13.82
CA ILE A 99 -4.42 12.33 13.62
C ILE A 99 -5.12 11.20 14.34
N GLU A 100 -5.47 10.17 13.60
CA GLU A 100 -5.89 8.90 14.17
C GLU A 100 -4.63 8.21 14.74
N LEU A 101 -4.35 8.52 16.02
CA LEU A 101 -3.75 7.68 17.07
C LEU A 101 -3.25 6.32 16.59
N PHE A 102 -4.27 5.48 16.57
CA PHE A 102 -4.40 4.11 16.17
C PHE A 102 -5.91 4.04 15.90
N ALA A 103 -6.38 3.24 14.95
CA ALA A 103 -7.81 2.96 14.89
C ALA A 103 -8.17 2.24 16.21
N ASP A 104 -8.62 2.99 17.22
CA ASP A 104 -8.70 2.56 18.63
C ASP A 104 -9.74 1.46 18.86
N ASP A 105 -10.49 1.09 17.83
CA ASP A 105 -11.25 -0.15 17.78
C ASP A 105 -10.70 -1.01 16.63
N ALA A 106 -10.02 -2.11 16.98
CA ALA A 106 -9.69 -3.15 16.01
C ALA A 106 -11.01 -3.62 15.38
N VAL A 107 -11.24 -3.28 14.12
CA VAL A 107 -12.42 -3.68 13.37
C VAL A 107 -12.33 -5.19 13.20
N ILE A 108 -13.27 -5.91 13.80
CA ILE A 108 -13.33 -7.37 13.70
C ILE A 108 -14.10 -7.71 12.42
N PRO A 109 -13.50 -8.38 11.44
CA PRO A 109 -14.21 -8.77 10.22
C PRO A 109 -15.25 -9.84 10.52
N ARG A 110 -16.37 -9.81 9.79
CA ARG A 110 -17.42 -10.81 9.88
C ARG A 110 -17.11 -12.02 8.99
N ASP A 111 -17.15 -13.21 9.58
CA ASP A 111 -17.04 -14.47 8.84
C ASP A 111 -18.23 -14.62 7.89
N GLY A 112 -18.02 -15.25 6.73
CA GLY A 112 -19.08 -15.47 5.76
C GLY A 112 -18.62 -15.31 4.32
N THR A 113 -19.56 -15.02 3.44
CA THR A 113 -19.36 -14.83 2.00
C THR A 113 -19.09 -13.37 1.71
N TRP A 114 -17.96 -13.12 1.05
CA TRP A 114 -17.48 -11.82 0.63
C TRP A 114 -17.49 -11.73 -0.90
N ARG A 115 -17.90 -10.58 -1.44
CA ARG A 115 -17.97 -10.34 -2.88
C ARG A 115 -17.07 -9.17 -3.25
N TRP A 116 -16.16 -9.43 -4.18
CA TRP A 116 -15.33 -8.42 -4.81
C TRP A 116 -16.10 -7.62 -5.85
N GLN A 117 -15.82 -6.33 -5.91
CA GLN A 117 -16.36 -5.40 -6.89
C GLN A 117 -15.26 -4.46 -7.33
N VAL A 118 -15.01 -4.35 -8.63
CA VAL A 118 -14.14 -3.29 -9.17
C VAL A 118 -14.89 -1.97 -9.04
N THR A 119 -14.28 -0.99 -8.38
CA THR A 119 -14.88 0.34 -8.19
C THR A 119 -14.33 1.36 -9.19
N GLY A 120 -13.20 1.07 -9.82
CA GLY A 120 -12.59 1.95 -10.81
C GLY A 120 -11.31 1.35 -11.38
N THR A 121 -10.93 1.86 -12.55
CA THR A 121 -9.67 1.50 -13.20
C THR A 121 -9.10 2.74 -13.86
N SER A 122 -7.85 3.05 -13.54
CA SER A 122 -7.06 4.09 -14.19
C SER A 122 -5.93 3.43 -14.96
N ILE A 123 -5.70 3.88 -16.19
CA ILE A 123 -4.66 3.36 -17.09
C ILE A 123 -3.92 4.56 -17.66
N GLY A 124 -2.63 4.67 -17.36
CA GLY A 124 -1.75 5.75 -17.79
C GLY A 124 -0.57 5.21 -18.59
N GLY A 125 -0.26 5.84 -19.71
CA GLY A 125 0.97 5.56 -20.48
C GLY A 125 1.05 4.19 -21.16
N CYS A 126 -0.01 3.37 -21.11
CA CYS A 126 0.01 2.02 -21.68
C CYS A 126 -0.15 1.99 -23.21
N PRO A 127 0.50 1.02 -23.89
CA PRO A 127 0.26 0.80 -25.31
C PRO A 127 -1.23 0.53 -25.55
N PRO A 128 -1.85 1.01 -26.64
CA PRO A 128 -3.29 0.88 -26.87
C PRO A 128 -3.80 -0.56 -26.79
N MET A 129 -3.01 -1.53 -27.25
CA MET A 129 -3.36 -2.95 -27.15
C MET A 129 -3.40 -3.46 -25.71
N LEU A 130 -2.46 -3.05 -24.86
CA LEU A 130 -2.43 -3.43 -23.45
C LEU A 130 -3.55 -2.73 -22.68
N ALA A 131 -3.77 -1.45 -22.93
CA ALA A 131 -4.89 -0.70 -22.35
C ALA A 131 -6.24 -1.36 -22.69
N ALA A 132 -6.44 -1.75 -23.96
CA ALA A 132 -7.65 -2.45 -24.39
C ALA A 132 -7.80 -3.84 -23.72
N ALA A 133 -6.71 -4.60 -23.60
CA ALA A 133 -6.72 -5.90 -22.95
C ALA A 133 -7.03 -5.81 -21.45
N LEU A 134 -6.51 -4.79 -20.76
CA LEU A 134 -6.75 -4.56 -19.35
C LEU A 134 -8.14 -4.01 -19.06
N GLY A 135 -8.67 -3.14 -19.94
CA GLY A 135 -10.01 -2.56 -19.78
C GLY A 135 -11.18 -3.52 -20.02
N THR A 136 -10.94 -4.67 -20.66
CA THR A 136 -12.00 -5.63 -21.03
C THR A 136 -12.01 -6.93 -20.22
N ASN A 137 -10.98 -7.21 -19.42
CA ASN A 137 -10.80 -8.51 -18.77
C ASN A 137 -10.73 -8.48 -17.25
N LEU A 138 -11.03 -7.35 -16.60
CA LEU A 138 -11.16 -7.35 -15.15
C LEU A 138 -12.49 -8.03 -14.78
N PRO A 139 -12.50 -9.19 -14.11
CA PRO A 139 -13.74 -9.88 -13.77
C PRO A 139 -14.61 -8.99 -12.88
N ASP A 140 -15.86 -8.75 -13.31
CA ASP A 140 -16.80 -7.79 -12.70
C ASP A 140 -17.09 -8.06 -11.23
N SER A 141 -17.05 -9.33 -10.81
CA SER A 141 -17.12 -9.72 -9.41
C SER A 141 -16.80 -11.20 -9.24
N HIS A 142 -16.23 -11.55 -8.08
CA HIS A 142 -16.16 -12.93 -7.63
C HIS A 142 -16.53 -13.01 -6.15
N MET A 143 -16.96 -14.19 -5.71
CA MET A 143 -17.37 -14.44 -4.33
C MET A 143 -16.42 -15.45 -3.68
N VAL A 144 -16.13 -15.23 -2.40
CA VAL A 144 -15.30 -16.12 -1.58
C VAL A 144 -15.92 -16.26 -0.22
N ARG A 145 -15.95 -17.47 0.30
CA ARG A 145 -16.29 -17.69 1.70
C ARG A 145 -15.02 -17.64 2.54
N VAL A 146 -15.04 -16.82 3.59
CA VAL A 146 -13.89 -16.56 4.46
C VAL A 146 -14.31 -16.77 5.91
N ASP A 147 -13.50 -17.55 6.62
CA ASP A 147 -13.55 -17.66 8.07
C ASP A 147 -12.33 -16.90 8.62
N TRP A 148 -12.53 -15.65 9.01
CA TRP A 148 -11.46 -14.76 9.49
C TRP A 148 -10.96 -15.13 10.88
N GLY A 149 -11.81 -15.76 11.69
CA GLY A 149 -11.46 -16.06 13.08
C GLY A 149 -11.18 -14.80 13.90
N GLY A 150 -11.86 -13.70 13.57
CA GLY A 150 -11.76 -12.41 14.24
C GLY A 150 -10.51 -11.59 13.93
N ARG A 151 -9.69 -12.01 12.95
CA ARG A 151 -8.51 -11.24 12.50
C ARG A 151 -8.54 -11.04 10.99
N PHE A 152 -8.28 -9.81 10.57
CA PHE A 152 -8.15 -9.50 9.15
C PHE A 152 -6.84 -10.06 8.57
N ASP A 153 -6.95 -10.96 7.60
CA ASP A 153 -5.84 -11.49 6.80
C ASP A 153 -6.25 -11.63 5.32
N PRO A 154 -5.86 -10.68 4.45
CA PRO A 154 -6.22 -10.71 3.04
C PRO A 154 -5.84 -11.98 2.28
N ALA A 155 -4.89 -12.77 2.78
CA ALA A 155 -4.53 -14.04 2.15
C ALA A 155 -5.74 -15.00 2.06
N LEU A 156 -6.70 -14.88 2.98
CA LEU A 156 -7.91 -15.70 3.00
C LEU A 156 -8.91 -15.35 1.87
N LEU A 157 -8.74 -14.19 1.21
CA LEU A 157 -9.56 -13.81 0.06
C LEU A 157 -9.06 -14.43 -1.25
N ALA A 158 -7.92 -15.14 -1.23
CA ALA A 158 -7.37 -15.79 -2.40
C ALA A 158 -8.28 -16.92 -2.92
N THR A 159 -8.96 -16.70 -4.03
CA THR A 159 -9.84 -17.67 -4.69
C THR A 159 -9.18 -18.45 -5.83
N SER A 160 -8.00 -18.01 -6.26
CA SER A 160 -7.27 -18.60 -7.37
C SER A 160 -5.80 -18.82 -7.01
N PRO A 161 -5.10 -19.75 -7.69
CA PRO A 161 -3.66 -19.93 -7.54
C PRO A 161 -2.87 -18.63 -7.78
N GLU A 162 -3.32 -17.81 -8.72
CA GLU A 162 -2.69 -16.52 -9.05
C GLU A 162 -2.83 -15.51 -7.91
N MET A 163 -3.95 -15.51 -7.18
CA MET A 163 -4.10 -14.65 -6.00
C MET A 163 -3.37 -15.19 -4.76
N SER A 164 -3.08 -16.49 -4.71
CA SER A 164 -2.36 -17.11 -3.59
C SER A 164 -0.86 -16.79 -3.54
N VAL A 165 -0.29 -16.24 -4.63
CA VAL A 165 1.13 -15.90 -4.72
C VAL A 165 1.50 -14.63 -3.94
N TYR A 166 0.51 -13.79 -3.60
CA TYR A 166 0.74 -12.59 -2.82
C TYR A 166 1.07 -12.92 -1.37
N ARG A 167 2.24 -12.47 -0.93
CA ARG A 167 2.63 -12.47 0.48
C ARG A 167 2.19 -11.16 1.11
N TRP A 168 1.46 -11.21 2.21
CA TRP A 168 0.90 -10.02 2.85
C TRP A 168 1.72 -9.57 4.05
N ARG A 169 1.81 -8.25 4.23
CA ARG A 169 2.40 -7.60 5.39
C ARG A 169 1.37 -6.67 6.02
N ASP A 170 1.20 -6.82 7.33
CA ASP A 170 0.37 -5.92 8.15
C ASP A 170 0.99 -4.52 8.13
N THR A 171 0.17 -3.51 7.80
CA THR A 171 0.58 -2.10 7.78
C THR A 171 -0.05 -1.29 8.91
N GLY A 172 -0.76 -1.95 9.83
CA GLY A 172 -1.48 -1.33 10.95
C GLY A 172 -2.91 -0.90 10.59
N GLY A 173 -3.75 -0.70 11.61
CA GLY A 173 -5.11 -0.15 11.44
C GLY A 173 -6.02 -1.02 10.56
N ASN A 174 -5.98 -2.34 10.72
CA ASN A 174 -6.70 -3.31 9.88
C ASN A 174 -6.37 -3.19 8.39
N SER A 175 -5.14 -2.78 8.07
CA SER A 175 -4.64 -2.67 6.70
C SER A 175 -3.49 -3.64 6.47
N ALA A 176 -3.37 -4.12 5.24
CA ALA A 176 -2.22 -4.89 4.81
C ALA A 176 -1.88 -4.60 3.34
N ALA A 177 -0.62 -4.78 3.01
CA ALA A 177 -0.07 -4.63 1.68
C ALA A 177 0.58 -5.94 1.23
N SER A 178 0.45 -6.30 -0.04
CA SER A 178 1.24 -7.39 -0.59
C SER A 178 2.71 -6.97 -0.70
N GLU A 179 3.62 -7.94 -0.63
CA GLU A 179 4.95 -7.79 -1.21
C GLU A 179 4.77 -7.56 -2.72
N PRO A 180 5.61 -6.70 -3.33
CA PRO A 180 5.54 -6.49 -4.76
C PRO A 180 5.94 -7.77 -5.48
N LEU A 181 5.13 -8.17 -6.44
CA LEU A 181 5.45 -9.23 -7.39
C LEU A 181 6.11 -8.64 -8.62
N GLY A 182 6.97 -9.43 -9.25
CA GLY A 182 7.71 -9.04 -10.45
C GLY A 182 9.15 -8.71 -10.13
N GLY A 183 9.77 -7.93 -11.00
CA GLY A 183 11.22 -7.72 -10.97
C GLY A 183 11.70 -6.81 -12.07
N ARG A 184 13.02 -6.61 -12.09
CA ARG A 184 13.73 -5.89 -13.13
C ARG A 184 14.63 -6.89 -13.85
N ASP A 185 14.46 -6.99 -15.15
CA ASP A 185 15.29 -7.78 -16.05
C ASP A 185 16.00 -6.85 -17.02
N CYS A 186 17.26 -7.14 -17.31
CA CYS A 186 18.05 -6.37 -18.27
C CYS A 186 18.63 -7.29 -19.33
N ASP A 187 18.37 -6.98 -20.60
CA ASP A 187 18.92 -7.68 -21.75
C ASP A 187 19.45 -6.69 -22.78
N ALA A 188 20.64 -6.96 -23.31
CA ALA A 188 21.34 -6.12 -24.28
C ALA A 188 21.36 -4.61 -23.96
N GLY A 189 21.41 -4.25 -22.67
CA GLY A 189 21.41 -2.85 -22.20
C GLY A 189 20.04 -2.21 -22.06
N THR A 190 18.96 -2.87 -22.48
CA THR A 190 17.58 -2.46 -22.17
C THR A 190 17.13 -3.15 -20.89
N CYS A 191 16.68 -2.39 -19.91
CA CYS A 191 16.06 -2.95 -18.72
C CYS A 191 14.55 -2.78 -18.77
N SER A 192 13.81 -3.84 -18.48
CA SER A 192 12.39 -3.77 -18.23
C SER A 192 12.12 -4.05 -16.76
N SER A 193 11.12 -3.37 -16.19
CA SER A 193 10.61 -3.76 -14.89
C SER A 193 9.10 -3.85 -14.90
N VAL A 194 8.58 -4.85 -14.18
CA VAL A 194 7.17 -5.07 -13.97
C VAL A 194 6.98 -5.28 -12.48
N TRP A 195 6.06 -4.53 -11.89
CA TRP A 195 5.72 -4.62 -10.48
C TRP A 195 4.22 -4.65 -10.31
N VAL A 196 3.71 -5.61 -9.54
CA VAL A 196 2.31 -5.65 -9.13
C VAL A 196 2.24 -5.67 -7.62
N ARG A 197 1.39 -4.82 -7.05
CA ARG A 197 1.19 -4.76 -5.61
C ARG A 197 -0.27 -4.50 -5.28
N LEU A 198 -0.75 -5.08 -4.18
CA LEU A 198 -2.10 -4.92 -3.68
C LEU A 198 -2.10 -4.33 -2.28
N TRP A 199 -3.19 -3.65 -1.98
CA TRP A 199 -3.49 -3.08 -0.68
C TRP A 199 -4.92 -3.38 -0.31
N MET A 200 -5.13 -3.63 0.97
CA MET A 200 -6.46 -3.80 1.52
C MET A 200 -6.54 -3.23 2.92
N THR A 201 -7.68 -2.61 3.21
CA THR A 201 -8.04 -2.09 4.51
C THR A 201 -9.46 -2.51 4.84
N LEU A 202 -9.63 -3.13 6.00
CA LEU A 202 -10.94 -3.39 6.58
C LEU A 202 -11.47 -2.08 7.19
N ILE A 203 -12.52 -1.53 6.56
CA ILE A 203 -13.13 -0.25 6.94
C ILE A 203 -14.22 -0.46 8.00
N THR A 204 -15.00 -1.51 7.83
CA THR A 204 -16.07 -1.93 8.75
C THR A 204 -16.04 -3.46 8.86
N PRO A 205 -16.76 -4.09 9.82
CA PRO A 205 -16.84 -5.55 9.89
C PRO A 205 -17.31 -6.23 8.58
N GLU A 206 -17.95 -5.49 7.68
CA GLU A 206 -18.59 -5.99 6.47
C GLU A 206 -18.01 -5.40 5.17
N THR A 207 -17.01 -4.51 5.25
CA THR A 207 -16.48 -3.80 4.08
C THR A 207 -14.97 -3.69 4.13
N ILE A 208 -14.34 -4.18 3.07
CA ILE A 208 -12.92 -3.99 2.78
C ILE A 208 -12.81 -3.08 1.56
N ARG A 209 -11.87 -2.14 1.61
CA ARG A 209 -11.41 -1.41 0.42
C ARG A 209 -10.04 -1.91 0.05
N GLY A 210 -9.80 -2.06 -1.24
CA GLY A 210 -8.48 -2.39 -1.73
C GLY A 210 -8.16 -1.67 -3.02
N HIS A 211 -6.90 -1.74 -3.40
CA HIS A 211 -6.47 -1.36 -4.73
C HIS A 211 -5.28 -2.22 -5.16
N MET A 212 -5.11 -2.33 -6.46
CA MET A 212 -3.95 -2.94 -7.09
C MET A 212 -3.25 -1.87 -7.93
N VAL A 213 -1.92 -1.83 -7.86
CA VAL A 213 -1.09 -1.03 -8.76
C VAL A 213 -0.21 -2.00 -9.54
N LEU A 214 -0.31 -1.93 -10.86
CA LEU A 214 0.62 -2.53 -11.81
C LEU A 214 1.44 -1.41 -12.42
N LYS A 215 2.76 -1.50 -12.30
CA LYS A 215 3.71 -0.62 -12.97
C LYS A 215 4.56 -1.41 -13.92
N THR A 216 4.75 -0.86 -15.11
CA THR A 216 5.72 -1.36 -16.08
C THR A 216 6.58 -0.20 -16.56
N ARG A 217 7.87 -0.45 -16.69
CA ARG A 217 8.86 0.53 -17.16
C ARG A 217 9.82 -0.15 -18.11
N ALA A 218 10.26 0.59 -19.13
CA ALA A 218 11.33 0.16 -20.02
C ALA A 218 12.40 1.27 -20.10
N ASP A 219 13.61 0.91 -19.72
CA ASP A 219 14.81 1.75 -19.69
C ASP A 219 15.76 1.27 -20.79
N PRO A 220 15.71 1.84 -22.01
CA PRO A 220 16.64 1.49 -23.08
C PRO A 220 18.04 2.07 -22.82
N PRO A 221 19.08 1.52 -23.47
CA PRO A 221 20.47 1.91 -23.20
C PRO A 221 20.83 3.32 -23.68
N ASP A 222 20.02 3.89 -24.56
CA ASP A 222 20.27 5.20 -25.17
C ASP A 222 18.98 6.05 -25.30
N PRO A 223 19.12 7.39 -25.38
CA PRO A 223 17.99 8.29 -25.48
C PRO A 223 17.14 8.13 -26.76
N ALA A 224 17.71 7.63 -27.86
CA ALA A 224 16.95 7.40 -29.08
C ALA A 224 16.00 6.21 -28.90
N GLY A 225 16.47 5.14 -28.26
CA GLY A 225 15.64 4.02 -27.81
C GLY A 225 14.52 4.49 -26.87
N ALA A 226 14.80 5.40 -25.94
CA ALA A 226 13.80 5.93 -25.00
C ALA A 226 12.68 6.66 -25.74
N ASN A 227 13.04 7.47 -26.74
CA ASN A 227 12.07 8.17 -27.58
C ASN A 227 11.23 7.20 -28.43
N VAL A 228 11.83 6.13 -28.95
CA VAL A 228 11.09 5.10 -29.71
C VAL A 228 10.09 4.38 -28.80
N LEU A 229 10.51 3.95 -27.60
CA LEU A 229 9.62 3.29 -26.64
C LEU A 229 8.52 4.22 -26.15
N ALA A 230 8.82 5.49 -25.89
CA ALA A 230 7.82 6.49 -25.55
C ALA A 230 6.81 6.70 -26.68
N ALA A 231 7.26 6.77 -27.94
CA ALA A 231 6.40 6.97 -29.11
C ALA A 231 5.41 5.82 -29.37
N ILE A 232 5.75 4.60 -28.94
CA ILE A 232 4.86 3.43 -29.02
C ILE A 232 4.14 3.13 -27.69
N GLY A 233 4.30 3.99 -26.68
CA GLY A 233 3.64 3.87 -25.38
C GLY A 233 4.20 2.75 -24.48
N ILE A 234 5.44 2.31 -24.69
CA ILE A 234 6.08 1.22 -23.91
C ILE A 234 7.02 1.76 -22.82
N GLY A 235 7.34 3.07 -22.83
CA GLY A 235 8.28 3.66 -21.86
C GLY A 235 7.84 3.55 -20.40
N ALA A 236 6.55 3.76 -20.12
CA ALA A 236 5.98 3.71 -18.78
C ALA A 236 4.48 3.44 -18.85
N CYS A 237 4.03 2.33 -18.28
CA CYS A 237 2.61 2.00 -18.20
C CYS A 237 2.22 1.70 -16.77
N ASP A 238 1.25 2.46 -16.26
CA ASP A 238 0.72 2.39 -14.92
C ASP A 238 -0.76 2.07 -14.96
N VAL A 239 -1.17 1.12 -14.12
CA VAL A 239 -2.54 0.66 -14.04
C VAL A 239 -2.92 0.58 -12.58
N VAL A 240 -3.97 1.29 -12.22
CA VAL A 240 -4.52 1.28 -10.87
C VAL A 240 -5.92 0.72 -10.94
N VAL A 241 -6.22 -0.31 -10.15
CA VAL A 241 -7.56 -0.88 -10.05
C VAL A 241 -8.03 -0.75 -8.62
N GLY A 242 -9.13 -0.06 -8.41
CA GLY A 242 -9.78 0.03 -7.10
C GLY A 242 -10.79 -1.10 -6.91
N TYR A 243 -10.87 -1.63 -5.70
CA TYR A 243 -11.82 -2.67 -5.31
C TYR A 243 -12.57 -2.30 -4.03
N ARG A 244 -13.82 -2.73 -3.97
CA ARG A 244 -14.58 -2.88 -2.73
C ARG A 244 -14.95 -4.34 -2.57
N ILE A 245 -14.81 -4.87 -1.36
CA ILE A 245 -15.17 -6.24 -1.03
C ILE A 245 -16.17 -6.18 0.11
N ASP A 246 -17.39 -6.64 -0.15
CA ASP A 246 -18.50 -6.53 0.80
C ASP A 246 -18.91 -7.92 1.29
N HIS A 247 -19.18 -8.03 2.60
CA HIS A 247 -19.85 -9.20 3.18
C HIS A 247 -21.31 -9.24 2.70
N ILE A 248 -21.76 -10.40 2.22
CA ILE A 248 -23.09 -10.54 1.62
C ILE A 248 -23.95 -11.64 2.26
N ALA A 249 -23.37 -12.58 3.00
CA ALA A 249 -24.10 -13.68 3.66
C ALA A 249 -23.23 -14.41 4.69
N ASP A 250 -23.82 -14.89 5.79
CA ASP A 250 -23.13 -15.73 6.78
C ASP A 250 -22.80 -17.13 6.26
#